data_AF-A0A062WZB2-F1
#
_entry.id   AF-A0A062WZB2-F1
#
_cell.length_a   1.000
_cell.length_b   1.000
_cell.length_c   1.000
_cell.angle_alpha   90.00
_cell.angle_beta   90.00
_cell.angle_gamma   90.00
#
_symmetry.space_group_name_H-M   'P 1'
#
loop_
_entity.id
_entity.type
_entity.pdbx_description
1 polymer ?
#
loop_
_entity_poly.entity_id
_entity_poly.type
_entity_poly.pdbx_seq_one_letter_code
_entity_poly.pdbx_strand_id
1 'polypeptide(L)'
;MSYDGHVNLKEWAESQGVAYVTARRWYAAGKLPVPARRVGGLILVGEPDQPTGDGLTAAHARSKPGSAGRRQRAAQLATIHVRVANQRHNGLHKLTTRLARSHDTVVVEDLHVAGMVRNRRLARAVADAGMAEVR
;
A
#
# COMPACT_ATOMS: atom_id res chain seq x y z
N MET A 1 -2.44 -16.07 -18.06
CA MET A 1 -1.13 -15.88 -17.38
C MET A 1 -1.24 -14.53 -16.67
N SER A 2 -1.70 -14.53 -15.42
CA SER A 2 -2.00 -13.31 -14.67
C SER A 2 -0.71 -12.80 -14.05
N TYR A 3 -0.16 -11.71 -14.59
CA TYR A 3 0.94 -11.00 -13.96
C TYR A 3 0.32 -9.85 -13.17
N ASP A 4 0.63 -9.79 -11.87
CA ASP A 4 0.63 -8.53 -11.14
C ASP A 4 -0.75 -7.88 -10.90
N GLY A 5 -1.73 -8.64 -10.39
CA GLY A 5 -3.00 -8.11 -9.84
C GLY A 5 -3.93 -7.39 -10.83
N HIS A 6 -3.54 -7.28 -12.10
CA HIS A 6 -4.23 -6.57 -13.16
C HIS A 6 -4.64 -7.54 -14.25
N VAL A 7 -5.89 -7.42 -14.70
CA VAL A 7 -6.41 -8.17 -15.85
C VAL A 7 -6.71 -7.20 -16.98
N ASN A 8 -6.57 -7.65 -18.23
CA ASN A 8 -7.02 -6.86 -19.37
C ASN A 8 -8.54 -6.64 -19.28
N LEU A 9 -9.06 -5.51 -19.73
CA LEU A 9 -10.51 -5.27 -19.85
C LEU A 9 -11.24 -6.41 -20.55
N LYS A 10 -10.61 -7.05 -21.55
CA LYS A 10 -11.17 -8.23 -22.23
C LYS A 10 -11.29 -9.42 -21.29
N GLU A 11 -10.23 -9.74 -20.55
CA GLU A 11 -10.19 -10.86 -19.59
C GLU A 11 -11.10 -10.62 -18.40
N TRP A 12 -11.19 -9.37 -17.92
CA TRP A 12 -12.17 -8.97 -16.90
C TRP A 12 -13.60 -9.14 -17.40
N ALA A 13 -13.89 -8.68 -18.61
CA ALA A 13 -15.21 -8.82 -19.20
C ALA A 13 -15.61 -10.30 -19.33
N GLU A 14 -14.70 -11.16 -19.80
CA GLU A 14 -14.89 -12.61 -19.87
C GLU A 14 -15.12 -13.24 -18.48
N SER A 15 -14.33 -12.86 -17.47
CA SER A 15 -14.51 -13.31 -16.08
C SER A 15 -15.85 -12.89 -15.46
N GLN A 16 -16.37 -11.73 -15.84
CA GLN A 16 -17.64 -11.20 -15.34
C GLN A 16 -18.85 -11.62 -16.20
N GLY A 17 -18.64 -12.40 -17.26
CA GLY A 17 -19.71 -12.80 -18.20
C GLY A 17 -20.27 -11.62 -19.02
N VAL A 18 -19.52 -10.52 -19.15
CA VAL A 18 -19.91 -9.31 -19.89
C VAL A 18 -19.22 -9.30 -21.25
N ALA A 19 -19.95 -8.94 -22.31
CA ALA A 19 -19.33 -8.76 -23.63
C ALA A 19 -18.28 -7.64 -23.60
N TYR A 20 -17.09 -7.86 -24.19
CA TYR A 20 -15.99 -6.88 -24.24
C TYR A 20 -16.45 -5.50 -24.75
N VAL A 21 -17.33 -5.45 -25.75
CA VAL A 21 -17.86 -4.20 -26.31
C VAL A 21 -18.65 -3.40 -25.25
N THR A 22 -19.40 -4.09 -24.40
CA THR A 22 -20.15 -3.49 -23.27
C THR A 22 -19.20 -2.92 -22.23
N ALA A 23 -18.19 -3.70 -21.82
CA ALA A 23 -17.15 -3.24 -20.88
C ALA A 23 -16.37 -2.04 -21.44
N ARG A 24 -16.09 -2.02 -22.75
CA ARG A 24 -15.44 -0.90 -23.45
C ARG A 24 -16.31 0.36 -23.47
N ARG A 25 -17.63 0.22 -23.65
CA ARG A 25 -18.59 1.35 -23.54
C ARG A 25 -18.67 1.88 -22.12
N TRP A 26 -18.66 1.00 -21.11
CA TRP A 26 -18.63 1.41 -19.70
C TRP A 26 -17.35 2.17 -19.36
N TYR A 27 -16.19 1.69 -19.83
CA TYR A 27 -14.92 2.41 -19.69
C TYR A 27 -14.95 3.79 -20.37
N ALA A 28 -15.42 3.87 -21.62
CA ALA A 28 -15.53 5.13 -22.35
C ALA A 28 -16.51 6.12 -21.71
N ALA A 29 -17.54 5.61 -21.03
CA ALA A 29 -18.53 6.40 -20.29
C ALA A 29 -18.13 6.68 -18.82
N GLY A 30 -16.98 6.16 -18.34
CA GLY A 30 -16.56 6.27 -16.94
C GLY A 30 -17.44 5.51 -15.93
N LYS A 31 -18.24 4.55 -16.39
CA LYS A 31 -19.24 3.78 -15.60
C LYS A 31 -18.73 2.41 -15.14
N LEU A 32 -17.44 2.13 -15.27
CA LEU A 32 -16.90 0.83 -14.90
C LEU A 32 -16.96 0.67 -13.36
N PRO A 33 -17.50 -0.45 -12.83
CA PRO A 33 -17.66 -0.66 -11.38
C PRO A 33 -16.34 -0.93 -10.65
N VAL A 34 -15.23 -0.96 -11.39
CA VAL A 34 -13.89 -1.26 -10.92
C VAL A 34 -12.92 -0.23 -11.50
N PRO A 35 -11.86 0.15 -10.77
CA PRO A 35 -10.86 1.06 -11.28
C PRO A 35 -10.19 0.46 -12.53
N ALA A 36 -10.02 1.31 -13.54
CA ALA A 36 -9.34 0.95 -14.78
C ALA A 36 -8.49 2.11 -15.27
N ARG A 37 -7.34 1.79 -15.88
CA ARG A 37 -6.50 2.80 -16.55
C ARG A 37 -6.08 2.34 -17.93
N ARG A 38 -5.92 3.32 -18.83
CA ARG A 38 -5.28 3.08 -20.12
C ARG A 38 -3.76 3.03 -19.95
N VAL A 39 -3.14 1.97 -20.46
CA VAL A 39 -1.69 1.82 -20.56
C VAL A 39 -1.37 1.51 -22.02
N GLY A 40 -0.92 2.53 -22.76
CA GLY A 40 -0.73 2.42 -24.21
C GLY A 40 -2.03 2.04 -24.94
N GLY A 41 -2.00 0.90 -25.65
CA GLY A 41 -3.15 0.34 -26.37
C GLY A 41 -4.09 -0.51 -25.52
N LEU A 42 -3.73 -0.82 -24.27
CA LEU A 42 -4.48 -1.73 -23.40
C LEU A 42 -5.25 -0.96 -22.32
N ILE A 43 -6.40 -1.51 -21.92
CA ILE A 43 -7.14 -1.07 -20.74
C ILE A 43 -6.92 -2.13 -19.67
N LEU A 44 -6.27 -1.75 -18.58
CA LEU A 44 -6.05 -2.61 -17.42
C LEU A 44 -7.16 -2.36 -16.41
N VAL A 45 -7.75 -3.44 -15.90
CA VAL A 45 -8.86 -3.45 -14.94
C VAL A 45 -8.40 -4.17 -13.67
N GLY A 46 -8.69 -3.55 -12.53
CA GLY A 46 -8.29 -4.04 -11.20
C GLY A 46 -7.90 -2.89 -10.30
N GLU A 47 -7.90 -3.10 -8.98
CA GLU A 47 -7.32 -2.14 -8.04
C GLU A 47 -5.90 -1.79 -8.52
N PRO A 48 -5.53 -0.50 -8.66
CA PRO A 48 -4.15 -0.13 -8.96
C PRO A 48 -3.27 -0.89 -7.97
N ASP A 49 -2.27 -1.64 -8.46
CA ASP A 49 -1.28 -2.26 -7.59
C ASP A 49 -0.91 -1.23 -6.54
N GLN A 50 -1.18 -1.56 -5.28
CA GLN A 50 -0.85 -0.65 -4.20
C GLN A 50 0.65 -0.56 -4.27
N PRO A 51 1.22 0.61 -4.63
CA PRO A 51 2.63 0.68 -4.93
C PRO A 51 3.40 0.06 -3.78
N THR A 52 3.99 -1.11 -4.02
CA THR A 52 4.89 -1.72 -3.06
C THR A 52 6.06 -0.75 -2.97
N GLY A 53 6.25 -0.15 -1.79
CA GLY A 53 7.19 0.96 -1.59
C GLY A 53 8.61 0.65 -2.10
N ASP A 54 8.94 -0.63 -2.19
CA ASP A 54 10.23 -1.17 -2.64
C ASP A 54 10.61 -0.75 -4.08
N GLY A 55 9.66 -0.73 -5.02
CA GLY A 55 9.93 -0.30 -6.39
C GLY A 55 10.15 1.22 -6.52
N LEU A 56 9.41 1.99 -5.73
CA LEU A 56 9.45 3.46 -5.73
C LEU A 56 10.66 4.02 -4.99
N THR A 57 11.09 3.38 -3.90
CA THR A 57 12.30 3.77 -3.16
C THR A 57 13.54 3.61 -4.04
N ALA A 58 13.71 2.45 -4.69
CA ALA A 58 14.81 2.21 -5.63
C ALA A 58 14.76 3.15 -6.84
N ALA A 59 13.57 3.42 -7.39
CA ALA A 59 13.41 4.36 -8.51
C ALA A 59 13.69 5.82 -8.10
N HIS A 60 13.35 6.22 -6.89
CA HIS A 60 13.70 7.54 -6.35
C HIS A 60 15.21 7.66 -6.13
N ALA A 61 15.86 6.65 -5.55
CA ALA A 61 17.31 6.66 -5.29
C ALA A 61 18.14 6.82 -6.57
N ARG A 62 17.71 6.20 -7.67
CA ARG A 62 18.40 6.27 -8.98
C ARG A 62 18.07 7.55 -9.78
N SER A 63 17.15 8.38 -9.31
CA SER A 63 16.67 9.54 -10.08
C SER A 63 17.59 10.77 -9.97
N LYS A 64 17.77 11.48 -11.09
CA LYS A 64 18.61 12.69 -11.14
C LYS A 64 18.15 13.71 -10.08
N PRO A 65 19.06 14.24 -9.24
CA PRO A 65 18.75 15.32 -8.31
C PRO A 65 18.03 16.48 -9.02
N GLY A 66 17.01 17.06 -8.38
CA GLY A 66 16.26 18.20 -8.93
C GLY A 66 15.32 17.91 -10.10
N SER A 67 15.31 16.70 -10.67
CA SER A 67 14.40 16.36 -11.77
C SER A 67 12.92 16.36 -11.35
N ALA A 68 12.03 16.74 -12.27
CA ALA A 68 10.58 16.71 -12.03
C ALA A 68 10.08 15.30 -11.64
N GLY A 69 10.61 14.26 -12.30
CA GLY A 69 10.30 12.87 -11.98
C GLY A 69 10.76 12.43 -10.58
N ARG A 70 11.85 13.01 -10.05
CA ARG A 70 12.29 12.74 -8.66
C ARG A 70 11.31 13.33 -7.66
N ARG A 71 10.84 14.56 -7.88
CA ARG A 71 9.83 15.22 -7.03
C ARG A 71 8.52 14.44 -7.00
N GLN A 72 8.05 13.98 -8.17
CA GLN A 72 6.83 13.17 -8.26
C GLN A 72 6.94 11.85 -7.49
N ARG A 73 8.07 11.15 -7.60
CA ARG A 73 8.33 9.91 -6.84
C ARG A 73 8.44 10.17 -5.33
N ALA A 74 9.07 11.27 -4.94
CA ALA A 74 9.15 11.67 -3.53
C ALA A 74 7.77 11.89 -2.93
N ALA A 75 6.88 12.58 -3.65
CA ALA A 75 5.50 12.80 -3.22
C ALA A 75 4.73 11.48 -3.06
N GLN A 76 4.90 10.55 -4.01
CA GLN A 76 4.28 9.22 -3.92
C GLN A 76 4.79 8.43 -2.71
N LEU A 77 6.10 8.44 -2.46
CA LEU A 77 6.71 7.82 -1.27
C LEU A 77 6.19 8.44 0.02
N ALA A 78 6.04 9.77 0.07
CA ALA A 78 5.49 10.47 1.23
C ALA A 78 4.06 10.01 1.53
N THR A 79 3.20 9.88 0.51
CA THR A 79 1.83 9.35 0.67
C THR A 79 1.82 7.94 1.23
N ILE A 80 2.72 7.07 0.77
CA ILE A 80 2.86 5.70 1.28
C ILE A 80 3.29 5.72 2.75
N HIS A 81 4.31 6.52 3.10
CA HIS A 81 4.76 6.64 4.49
C HIS A 81 3.66 7.16 5.42
N VAL A 82 2.90 8.16 4.99
CA VAL A 82 1.74 8.68 5.77
C VAL A 82 0.71 7.57 5.98
N ARG A 83 0.40 6.81 4.93
CA ARG A 83 -0.55 5.69 5.03
C ARG A 83 -0.05 4.63 6.02
N VAL A 84 1.21 4.23 5.95
CA VAL A 84 1.81 3.24 6.87
C VAL A 84 1.77 3.77 8.31
N ALA A 85 2.14 5.03 8.53
CA ALA A 85 2.08 5.65 9.85
C ALA A 85 0.64 5.65 10.42
N ASN A 86 -0.36 6.01 9.61
CA ASN A 86 -1.76 6.00 10.03
C ASN A 86 -2.27 4.59 10.36
N GLN A 87 -1.83 3.58 9.62
CA GLN A 87 -2.17 2.18 9.92
C GLN A 87 -1.58 1.74 11.27
N ARG A 88 -0.31 2.07 11.53
CA ARG A 88 0.34 1.78 12.82
C ARG A 88 -0.39 2.47 13.97
N HIS A 89 -0.65 3.77 13.85
CA HIS A 89 -1.37 4.53 14.87
C HIS A 89 -2.77 3.96 15.16
N ASN A 90 -3.52 3.60 14.11
CA ASN A 90 -4.83 2.96 14.28
C ASN A 90 -4.74 1.59 14.97
N GLY A 91 -3.72 0.80 14.62
CA GLY A 91 -3.44 -0.49 15.27
C GLY A 91 -3.17 -0.32 16.77
N LEU A 92 -2.29 0.61 17.12
CA LEU A 92 -1.95 0.93 18.51
C LEU A 92 -3.17 1.45 19.27
N HIS A 93 -3.93 2.37 18.69
CA HIS A 93 -5.14 2.90 19.33
C HIS A 93 -6.17 1.81 19.65
N LYS A 94 -6.37 0.86 18.73
CA LYS A 94 -7.26 -0.29 18.95
C LYS A 94 -6.69 -1.24 20.01
N LEU A 95 -5.38 -1.47 19.99
CA LEU A 95 -4.71 -2.32 20.97
C LEU A 95 -4.85 -1.75 22.39
N THR A 96 -4.52 -0.47 22.59
CA THR A 96 -4.62 0.19 23.90
C THR A 96 -6.06 0.23 24.39
N THR A 97 -7.01 0.56 23.52
CA THR A 97 -8.45 0.53 23.85
C THR A 97 -8.89 -0.86 24.29
N ARG A 98 -8.44 -1.91 23.62
CA ARG A 98 -8.75 -3.30 23.99
C ARG A 98 -8.14 -3.66 25.34
N LEU A 99 -6.87 -3.37 25.55
CA LEU A 99 -6.16 -3.67 26.80
C LEU A 99 -6.84 -2.98 27.99
N ALA A 100 -7.15 -1.69 27.88
CA ALA A 100 -7.82 -0.91 28.93
C ALA A 100 -9.23 -1.41 29.26
N ARG A 101 -9.91 -2.06 28.32
CA ARG A 101 -11.27 -2.59 28.52
C ARG A 101 -11.32 -4.01 29.06
N SER A 102 -10.27 -4.80 28.85
CA SER A 102 -10.30 -6.24 29.14
C SER A 102 -9.32 -6.70 30.20
N HIS A 103 -8.43 -5.82 30.69
CA HIS A 103 -7.45 -6.17 31.71
C HIS A 103 -7.44 -5.11 32.81
N ASP A 104 -7.50 -5.56 34.06
CA ASP A 104 -7.40 -4.69 35.24
C ASP A 104 -5.96 -4.23 35.51
N THR A 105 -4.97 -4.95 34.95
CA THR A 105 -3.55 -4.63 35.10
C THR A 105 -2.81 -4.87 33.79
N VAL A 106 -2.05 -3.88 33.36
CA VAL A 106 -1.20 -3.92 32.16
C VAL A 106 0.23 -3.57 32.58
N VAL A 107 1.19 -4.41 32.20
CA VAL A 107 2.63 -4.19 32.46
C VAL A 107 3.31 -3.81 31.15
N VAL A 108 4.14 -2.78 31.20
CA VAL A 108 4.94 -2.30 30.06
C VAL A 108 6.41 -2.59 30.36
N GLU A 109 7.07 -3.31 29.46
CA GLU A 109 8.50 -3.62 29.57
C GLU A 109 9.36 -2.55 28.86
N ASP A 110 10.50 -2.19 29.47
CA ASP A 110 11.49 -1.33 28.82
C ASP A 110 12.41 -2.17 27.93
N LEU A 111 12.07 -2.26 26.65
CA LEU A 111 12.83 -2.99 25.64
C LEU A 111 13.81 -2.05 24.91
N HIS A 112 15.00 -2.55 24.58
CA HIS A 112 15.95 -1.83 23.71
C HIS A 112 15.51 -1.90 22.23
N VAL A 113 14.40 -1.24 21.90
CA VAL A 113 13.77 -1.25 20.57
C VAL A 113 14.73 -0.77 19.48
N ALA A 114 15.57 0.23 19.77
CA ALA A 114 16.59 0.71 18.84
C ALA A 114 17.60 -0.39 18.44
N GLY A 115 17.99 -1.26 19.38
CA GLY A 115 18.80 -2.43 19.11
C GLY A 115 18.06 -3.48 18.28
N MET A 116 16.78 -3.71 18.57
CA MET A 116 15.95 -4.67 17.84
C MET A 116 15.72 -4.24 16.39
N VAL A 117 15.56 -2.94 16.12
CA VAL A 117 15.42 -2.41 14.76
C VAL A 117 16.69 -2.59 13.93
N ARG A 118 17.88 -2.63 14.57
CA ARG A 118 19.14 -2.93 13.88
C ARG A 118 19.27 -4.40 13.48
N ASN A 119 18.53 -5.31 14.13
CA ASN A 119 18.54 -6.73 13.79
C ASN A 119 17.67 -6.98 12.55
N ARG A 120 18.28 -7.33 11.41
CA ARG A 120 17.57 -7.57 10.14
C ARG A 120 16.41 -8.57 10.22
N ARG A 121 16.44 -9.53 11.15
CA ARG A 121 15.36 -10.52 11.34
C ARG A 121 14.15 -9.94 12.06
N LEU A 122 14.37 -8.94 12.92
CA LEU A 122 13.33 -8.33 13.76
C LEU A 122 12.88 -6.96 13.23
N ALA A 123 13.73 -6.27 12.48
CA ALA A 123 13.55 -4.88 12.07
C ALA A 123 12.17 -4.58 11.51
N ARG A 124 11.71 -5.41 10.55
CA ARG A 124 10.40 -5.24 9.92
C ARG A 124 9.27 -5.43 10.91
N ALA A 125 9.27 -6.54 11.65
CA ALA A 125 8.21 -6.85 12.61
C ALA A 125 8.11 -5.79 13.71
N VAL A 126 9.24 -5.32 14.23
CA VAL A 126 9.33 -4.29 15.26
C VAL A 126 8.83 -2.94 14.75
N ALA A 127 9.21 -2.57 13.52
CA ALA A 127 8.79 -1.32 12.88
C ALA A 127 7.30 -1.31 12.50
N ASP A 128 6.78 -2.45 12.04
CA ASP A 128 5.36 -2.63 11.69
C ASP A 128 4.48 -2.64 12.95
N ALA A 129 4.97 -3.23 14.04
CA ALA A 129 4.26 -3.27 15.33
C ALA A 129 4.25 -1.92 16.07
N GLY A 130 5.03 -0.93 15.65
CA GLY A 130 5.08 0.39 16.31
C GLY A 130 5.61 0.33 17.74
N MET A 131 6.48 -0.63 18.07
CA MET A 131 6.93 -0.87 19.46
C MET A 131 7.64 0.32 20.11
N ALA A 132 8.19 1.25 19.33
CA ALA A 132 8.81 2.48 19.85
C ALA A 132 7.80 3.57 20.26
N GLU A 133 6.53 3.41 19.91
CA GLU A 133 5.47 4.40 20.15
C GLU A 133 4.76 4.18 21.49
N VAL A 134 4.81 2.96 22.03
CA VAL A 134 4.22 2.60 23.33
C VAL A 134 5.26 2.82 24.42
N ARG A 135 4.92 3.63 25.43
CA ARG A 135 5.73 3.91 26.62
C ARG A 135 4.84 3.90 27.85
#